data_AF-A0A957DWN6-F1
#
_entry.id   AF-A0A957DWN6-F1
#
_cell.length_a   1.000
_cell.length_b   1.000
_cell.length_c   1.000
_cell.angle_alpha   90.00
_cell.angle_beta   90.00
_cell.angle_gamma   90.00
#
_symmetry.space_group_name_H-M   'P 1'
#
loop_
_entity.id
_entity.type
_entity.pdbx_description
1 polymer ?
#
loop_
_entity_poly.entity_id
_entity_poly.type
_entity_poly.pdbx_seq_one_letter_code
_entity_poly.pdbx_strand_id
1 'polypeptide(L)'
;MTKSPKRNTLEQMFAELVINIEAPLEGTFHYDVPTDLRPRLRVGHLVEVEFGRRLAQGIILRFDDTAPIEETKPIIALIDEKPVVFWWQIELAQWLSRTYLAPLNACLRLMLPPGLTRWADVTVDINPYWDGNGRLTPLQQQIIDLLKERGDLRGRQLQKGLRKASGKKKEKIDWKTAVNQLAKRKILRKATVLDPPRIRPKKIRTAELIASDRRVQNVVPHLGRANKQADVLLFLLESDDPLPQETAVLEATGAQDHHLEQLEEDGRISRTPAQTTILPTGKQPRAERAALLSHRRSPLDLLTIHTSQSTIHNLEAEGFIESLQEPASLSLAIPPKQVLSRILQLRQATTYHDILTLL
;
A
#
# COMPACT_ATOMS: atom_id res chain seq x y z
N MET A 1 76.63 -4.36 -28.16
CA MET A 1 75.24 -4.87 -28.16
C MET A 1 74.72 -4.82 -26.74
N THR A 2 74.19 -3.66 -26.36
CA THR A 2 73.65 -3.35 -25.04
C THR A 2 72.24 -3.91 -24.93
N LYS A 3 72.05 -4.91 -24.06
CA LYS A 3 70.70 -5.38 -23.68
C LYS A 3 70.04 -4.31 -22.81
N SER A 4 68.95 -3.75 -23.33
CA SER A 4 68.07 -2.82 -22.61
C SER A 4 67.55 -3.42 -21.29
N PRO A 5 67.40 -2.62 -20.23
CA PRO A 5 66.91 -3.10 -18.95
C PRO A 5 65.41 -3.44 -19.03
N LYS A 6 65.01 -4.49 -18.31
CA LYS A 6 63.64 -4.97 -18.17
C LYS A 6 62.71 -3.83 -17.73
N ARG A 7 61.60 -3.67 -18.45
CA ARG A 7 60.50 -2.75 -18.12
C ARG A 7 60.01 -3.01 -16.68
N ASN A 8 59.77 -1.90 -15.97
CA ASN A 8 59.11 -1.80 -14.66
C ASN A 8 58.03 -2.87 -14.45
N THR A 9 58.24 -3.71 -13.44
CA THR A 9 57.21 -4.55 -12.82
C THR A 9 56.21 -3.60 -12.13
N LEU A 10 55.16 -3.19 -12.84
CA LEU A 10 53.98 -2.63 -12.17
C LEU A 10 53.50 -3.71 -11.20
N GLU A 11 53.47 -3.42 -9.89
CA GLU A 11 52.99 -4.32 -8.84
C GLU A 11 51.72 -5.01 -9.32
N GLN A 12 51.77 -6.32 -9.61
CA GLN A 12 50.59 -7.03 -10.09
C GLN A 12 49.69 -7.28 -8.89
N MET A 13 48.40 -6.96 -9.05
CA MET A 13 47.40 -7.13 -8.01
C MET A 13 46.30 -7.96 -8.62
N PHE A 14 45.96 -9.07 -7.98
CA PHE A 14 44.92 -9.97 -8.41
C PHE A 14 43.75 -9.90 -7.44
N ALA A 15 42.56 -10.21 -7.94
CA ALA A 15 41.38 -10.36 -7.14
C ALA A 15 40.88 -11.80 -7.29
N GLU A 16 40.53 -12.43 -6.17
CA GLU A 16 39.79 -13.68 -6.15
C GLU A 16 38.28 -13.36 -6.16
N LEU A 17 37.57 -13.87 -7.15
CA LEU A 17 36.15 -13.59 -7.38
C LEU A 17 35.31 -14.87 -7.32
N VAL A 18 34.08 -14.72 -6.84
CA VAL A 18 33.00 -15.67 -7.11
C VAL A 18 32.14 -15.13 -8.24
N ILE A 19 31.95 -15.93 -9.28
CA ILE A 19 31.14 -15.53 -10.44
C ILE A 19 29.65 -15.67 -10.11
N ASN A 20 28.94 -14.56 -10.15
CA ASN A 20 27.50 -14.48 -9.94
C ASN A 20 26.77 -14.82 -11.25
N ILE A 21 26.56 -16.12 -11.48
CA ILE A 21 25.73 -16.69 -12.56
C ILE A 21 24.54 -17.48 -11.99
N GLU A 22 23.53 -17.72 -12.83
CA GLU A 22 22.29 -18.38 -12.41
C GLU A 22 22.53 -19.86 -12.08
N ALA A 23 23.37 -20.52 -12.90
CA ALA A 23 23.76 -21.90 -12.69
C ALA A 23 24.64 -22.06 -11.43
N PRO A 24 24.47 -23.16 -10.69
CA PRO A 24 25.44 -23.61 -9.69
C PRO A 24 26.87 -23.56 -10.24
N LEU A 25 27.77 -22.90 -9.52
CA LEU A 25 29.18 -22.85 -9.85
C LEU A 25 29.98 -23.04 -8.58
N GLU A 26 30.84 -24.05 -8.60
CA GLU A 26 31.79 -24.32 -7.53
C GLU A 26 33.11 -23.59 -7.81
N GLY A 27 33.76 -23.15 -6.74
CA GLY A 27 35.06 -22.52 -6.78
C GLY A 27 35.06 -21.01 -6.99
N THR A 28 36.28 -20.49 -7.06
CA THR A 28 36.64 -19.08 -7.19
C THR A 28 37.60 -18.90 -8.36
N PHE A 29 37.71 -17.68 -8.88
CA PHE A 29 38.47 -17.37 -10.08
C PHE A 29 39.33 -16.14 -9.85
N HIS A 30 40.58 -16.18 -10.31
CA HIS A 30 41.52 -15.07 -10.15
C HIS A 30 41.52 -14.19 -11.41
N TYR A 31 41.43 -12.88 -11.21
CA TYR A 31 41.44 -11.87 -12.27
C TYR A 31 42.50 -10.81 -11.95
N ASP A 32 43.13 -10.27 -13.00
CA ASP A 32 44.01 -9.12 -12.87
C ASP A 32 43.22 -7.86 -12.52
N VAL A 33 43.78 -7.01 -11.65
CA VAL A 33 43.19 -5.74 -11.25
C VAL A 33 43.88 -4.60 -11.99
N PRO A 34 43.21 -4.01 -13.02
CA PRO A 34 43.77 -2.91 -13.78
C PRO A 34 44.10 -1.72 -12.87
N THR A 35 45.23 -1.05 -13.15
CA THR A 35 45.74 0.08 -12.36
C THR A 35 44.68 1.16 -12.10
N ASP A 36 43.83 1.43 -13.08
CA ASP A 36 42.81 2.47 -13.02
C ASP A 36 41.65 2.12 -12.06
N LEU A 37 41.41 0.82 -11.83
CA LEU A 37 40.34 0.33 -10.95
C LEU A 37 40.80 0.08 -9.51
N ARG A 38 42.10 -0.19 -9.29
CA ARG A 38 42.69 -0.44 -7.96
C ARG A 38 42.23 0.52 -6.85
N PRO A 39 42.25 1.86 -7.02
CA PRO A 39 41.89 2.77 -5.93
C PRO A 39 40.41 2.66 -5.52
N ARG A 40 39.54 2.15 -6.40
CA ARG A 40 38.09 2.04 -6.17
C ARG A 40 37.67 0.67 -5.66
N LEU A 41 38.38 -0.38 -6.04
CA LEU A 41 37.99 -1.76 -5.70
C LEU A 41 38.30 -2.09 -4.24
N ARG A 42 37.38 -2.84 -3.63
CA ARG A 42 37.41 -3.33 -2.24
C ARG A 42 36.73 -4.69 -2.22
N VAL A 43 37.00 -5.48 -1.17
CA VAL A 43 36.28 -6.73 -0.91
C VAL A 43 34.77 -6.48 -0.85
N GLY A 44 34.00 -7.38 -1.45
CA GLY A 44 32.55 -7.32 -1.51
C GLY A 44 31.97 -6.45 -2.63
N HIS A 45 32.81 -5.82 -3.46
CA HIS A 45 32.33 -5.13 -4.65
C HIS A 45 31.83 -6.10 -5.72
N LEU A 46 30.81 -5.63 -6.45
CA LEU A 46 30.29 -6.27 -7.64
C LEU A 46 31.01 -5.70 -8.87
N VAL A 47 31.65 -6.57 -9.64
CA VAL A 47 32.43 -6.18 -10.82
C VAL A 47 31.97 -6.92 -12.07
N GLU A 48 32.25 -6.36 -13.23
CA GLU A 48 32.04 -6.97 -14.53
C GLU A 48 33.32 -7.67 -14.99
N VAL A 49 33.19 -8.92 -15.41
CA VAL A 49 34.30 -9.76 -15.89
C VAL A 49 33.88 -10.61 -17.07
N GLU A 50 34.85 -11.09 -17.85
CA GLU A 50 34.60 -12.15 -18.80
C GLU A 50 34.70 -13.52 -18.12
N PHE A 51 33.66 -14.34 -18.28
CA PHE A 51 33.65 -15.74 -17.84
C PHE A 51 33.37 -16.65 -19.04
N GLY A 52 34.43 -17.32 -19.53
CA GLY A 52 34.38 -18.04 -20.81
C GLY A 52 34.27 -17.08 -21.99
N ARG A 53 33.15 -17.16 -22.74
CA ARG A 53 32.84 -16.30 -23.91
C ARG A 53 31.72 -15.28 -23.65
N ARG A 54 31.41 -15.03 -22.38
CA ARG A 54 30.32 -14.13 -21.96
C ARG A 54 30.80 -13.19 -20.87
N LEU A 55 30.18 -12.02 -20.79
CA LEU A 55 30.26 -11.15 -19.63
C LEU A 55 29.50 -11.79 -18.47
N ALA A 56 29.96 -11.54 -17.25
CA ALA A 56 29.33 -11.97 -16.03
C ALA A 56 29.61 -10.97 -14.91
N GLN A 57 28.77 -10.99 -13.88
CA GLN A 57 29.05 -10.29 -12.64
C GLN A 57 29.92 -11.19 -11.75
N GLY A 58 30.87 -10.59 -11.04
CA GLY A 58 31.68 -11.26 -10.02
C GLY A 58 31.69 -10.48 -8.72
N ILE A 59 31.80 -11.17 -7.60
CA ILE A 59 31.95 -10.57 -6.27
C ILE A 59 33.39 -10.78 -5.83
N ILE A 60 34.09 -9.70 -5.47
CA ILE A 60 35.46 -9.77 -4.96
C ILE A 60 35.44 -10.36 -3.55
N LEU A 61 36.14 -11.47 -3.33
CA LEU A 61 36.29 -12.10 -2.02
C LEU A 61 37.53 -11.60 -1.29
N ARG A 62 38.65 -11.50 -2.00
CA ARG A 62 39.93 -11.01 -1.49
C ARG A 62 40.81 -10.51 -2.63
N PHE A 63 41.90 -9.86 -2.24
CA PHE A 63 42.98 -9.48 -3.15
C PHE A 63 44.24 -10.25 -2.78
N ASP A 64 45.01 -10.59 -3.80
CA ASP A 64 46.25 -11.35 -3.69
C ASP A 64 47.33 -10.69 -4.56
N ASP A 65 48.58 -10.74 -4.12
CA ASP A 65 49.72 -10.21 -4.89
C ASP A 65 50.18 -11.18 -5.99
N THR A 66 49.71 -12.43 -5.93
CA THR A 66 50.04 -13.49 -6.89
C THR A 66 48.79 -14.27 -7.28
N ALA A 67 48.66 -14.63 -8.55
CA ALA A 67 47.65 -15.57 -9.03
C ALA A 67 48.22 -16.99 -9.13
N PRO A 68 47.42 -18.04 -8.87
CA PRO A 68 47.84 -19.44 -9.03
C PRO A 68 47.91 -19.89 -10.50
N ILE A 69 47.71 -18.98 -11.46
CA ILE A 69 47.68 -19.24 -12.91
C ILE A 69 48.48 -18.17 -13.65
N GLU A 70 49.11 -18.56 -14.75
CA GLU A 70 49.98 -17.67 -15.55
C GLU A 70 49.20 -16.62 -16.34
N GLU A 71 48.06 -16.99 -16.92
CA GLU A 71 47.22 -16.09 -17.71
C GLU A 71 45.90 -15.78 -16.99
N THR A 72 45.76 -14.55 -16.51
CA THR A 72 44.50 -14.04 -15.93
C THR A 72 43.84 -13.07 -16.91
N LYS A 73 42.51 -13.02 -16.87
CA LYS A 73 41.76 -11.95 -17.55
C LYS A 73 41.65 -10.74 -16.62
N PRO A 74 41.57 -9.51 -17.15
CA PRO A 74 41.38 -8.32 -16.33
C PRO A 74 39.92 -8.17 -15.88
N ILE A 75 39.72 -7.48 -14.75
CA ILE A 75 38.42 -6.92 -14.40
C ILE A 75 38.05 -5.82 -15.40
N ILE A 76 36.82 -5.86 -15.93
CA ILE A 76 36.38 -4.94 -16.98
C ILE A 76 35.90 -3.62 -16.37
N ALA A 77 35.03 -3.71 -15.36
CA ALA A 77 34.40 -2.53 -14.76
C ALA A 77 33.90 -2.79 -13.33
N LEU A 78 33.78 -1.71 -12.56
CA LEU A 78 33.07 -1.69 -11.28
C LEU A 78 31.57 -1.43 -11.54
N ILE A 79 30.68 -2.29 -11.03
CA ILE A 79 29.24 -2.20 -11.29
C ILE A 79 28.52 -1.30 -10.29
N ASP A 80 28.92 -1.35 -9.03
CA ASP A 80 28.40 -0.50 -7.96
C ASP A 80 29.56 0.17 -7.22
N GLU A 81 29.40 1.45 -6.87
CA GLU A 81 30.44 2.22 -6.18
C GLU A 81 30.65 1.75 -4.74
N LYS A 82 29.67 1.08 -4.14
CA LYS A 82 29.74 0.55 -2.79
C LYS A 82 29.85 -0.97 -2.80
N PRO A 83 30.53 -1.57 -1.80
CA PRO A 83 30.47 -3.02 -1.60
C PRO A 83 29.01 -3.47 -1.43
N VAL A 84 28.61 -4.48 -2.21
CA VAL A 84 27.24 -5.02 -2.19
C VAL A 84 27.07 -6.14 -1.16
N VAL A 85 28.19 -6.71 -0.72
CA VAL A 85 28.26 -7.65 0.40
C VAL A 85 29.38 -7.23 1.34
N PHE A 86 29.20 -7.49 2.62
CA PHE A 86 30.21 -7.23 3.65
C PHE A 86 31.05 -8.47 3.95
N TRP A 87 32.18 -8.29 4.64
CA TRP A 87 33.08 -9.40 4.97
C TRP A 87 32.40 -10.51 5.78
N TRP A 88 31.55 -10.16 6.76
CA TRP A 88 30.80 -11.15 7.55
C TRP A 88 29.77 -11.94 6.71
N GLN A 89 29.22 -11.32 5.67
CA GLN A 89 28.33 -12.00 4.72
C GLN A 89 29.12 -12.99 3.85
N ILE A 90 30.34 -12.64 3.46
CA ILE A 90 31.25 -13.54 2.74
C ILE A 90 31.60 -14.75 3.61
N GLU A 91 31.97 -14.53 4.88
CA GLU A 91 32.24 -15.61 5.84
C GLU A 91 31.01 -16.51 6.04
N LEU A 92 29.83 -15.92 6.23
CA LEU A 92 28.58 -16.66 6.36
C LEU A 92 28.30 -17.50 5.11
N ALA A 93 28.52 -16.95 3.91
CA ALA A 93 28.30 -17.68 2.67
C ALA A 93 29.29 -18.85 2.50
N GLN A 94 30.56 -18.67 2.90
CA GLN A 94 31.55 -19.74 2.93
C GLN A 94 31.18 -20.83 3.94
N TRP A 95 30.72 -20.44 5.13
CA TRP A 95 30.22 -21.38 6.14
C TRP A 95 29.01 -22.17 5.63
N LEU A 96 28.03 -21.50 5.01
CA LEU A 96 26.87 -22.15 4.40
C LEU A 96 27.28 -23.14 3.31
N SER A 97 28.20 -22.72 2.42
CA SER A 97 28.69 -23.54 1.33
C SER A 97 29.37 -24.82 1.84
N ARG A 98 30.24 -24.70 2.85
CA ARG A 98 30.95 -25.84 3.46
C ARG A 98 30.02 -26.76 4.24
N THR A 99 29.10 -26.19 5.03
CA THR A 99 28.22 -26.94 5.94
C THR A 99 27.14 -27.71 5.19
N TYR A 100 26.55 -27.09 4.16
CA TYR A 100 25.42 -27.65 3.43
C TYR A 100 25.80 -28.17 2.04
N LEU A 101 27.10 -28.20 1.71
CA LEU A 101 27.62 -28.58 0.38
C LEU A 101 26.93 -27.81 -0.75
N ALA A 102 26.57 -26.55 -0.46
CA ALA A 102 25.90 -25.67 -1.39
C ALA A 102 26.94 -24.89 -2.22
N PRO A 103 26.69 -24.63 -3.52
CA PRO A 103 27.57 -23.80 -4.33
C PRO A 103 27.74 -22.41 -3.71
N LEU A 104 28.99 -21.96 -3.53
CA LEU A 104 29.30 -20.67 -2.90
C LEU A 104 28.63 -19.49 -3.63
N ASN A 105 28.56 -19.57 -4.97
CA ASN A 105 27.89 -18.55 -5.77
C ASN A 105 26.39 -18.44 -5.46
N ALA A 106 25.73 -19.56 -5.17
CA ALA A 106 24.32 -19.59 -4.81
C ALA A 106 24.10 -18.99 -3.41
N CYS A 107 24.98 -19.27 -2.45
CA CYS A 107 24.93 -18.70 -1.10
C CYS A 107 25.11 -17.17 -1.13
N LEU A 108 26.14 -16.66 -1.81
CA LEU A 108 26.40 -15.22 -1.90
C LEU A 108 25.29 -14.47 -2.64
N ARG A 109 24.71 -15.09 -3.68
CA ARG A 109 23.61 -14.49 -4.44
C ARG A 109 22.38 -14.16 -3.58
N LEU A 110 22.11 -14.94 -2.54
CA LEU A 110 21.00 -14.68 -1.61
C LEU A 110 21.21 -13.42 -0.76
N MET A 111 22.45 -12.96 -0.63
CA MET A 111 22.84 -11.79 0.14
C MET A 111 22.83 -10.51 -0.69
N LEU A 112 22.72 -10.62 -2.02
CA LEU A 112 22.68 -9.48 -2.92
C LEU A 112 21.32 -8.78 -2.89
N PRO A 113 21.27 -7.45 -2.83
CA PRO A 113 20.01 -6.72 -2.94
C PRO A 113 19.30 -7.01 -4.27
N PRO A 114 17.96 -7.14 -4.26
CA PRO A 114 17.18 -7.39 -5.46
C PRO A 114 17.35 -6.24 -6.47
N GLY A 115 17.66 -6.57 -7.73
CA GLY A 115 17.80 -5.61 -8.83
C GLY A 115 19.24 -5.19 -9.17
N LEU A 116 20.23 -5.54 -8.33
CA LEU A 116 21.65 -5.47 -8.64
C LEU A 116 22.12 -6.63 -9.53
N THR A 117 21.62 -7.83 -9.22
CA THR A 117 21.94 -9.02 -10.00
C THR A 117 21.35 -8.91 -11.40
N ARG A 118 22.24 -8.81 -12.39
CA ARG A 118 21.90 -8.82 -13.80
C ARG A 118 22.59 -10.03 -14.44
N TRP A 119 21.78 -10.84 -15.10
CA TRP A 119 22.30 -11.91 -15.93
C TRP A 119 22.69 -11.32 -17.27
N ALA A 120 23.88 -11.67 -17.75
CA ALA A 120 24.26 -11.37 -19.12
C ALA A 120 23.22 -11.98 -20.06
N ASP A 121 22.61 -11.13 -20.88
CA ASP A 121 21.74 -11.54 -21.97
C ASP A 121 22.58 -11.66 -23.24
N VAL A 122 22.01 -12.32 -24.23
CA VAL A 122 22.61 -12.45 -25.55
C VAL A 122 21.82 -11.58 -26.50
N THR A 123 22.47 -10.65 -27.17
CA THR A 123 21.88 -9.97 -28.33
C THR A 123 22.18 -10.78 -29.59
N VAL A 124 21.15 -11.02 -30.38
CA VAL A 124 21.22 -11.76 -31.64
C VAL A 124 20.80 -10.82 -32.76
N ASP A 125 21.64 -10.77 -33.80
CA ASP A 125 21.42 -10.00 -35.02
C ASP A 125 21.70 -10.90 -36.24
N ILE A 126 21.09 -10.60 -37.37
CA ILE A 126 21.39 -11.21 -38.66
C ILE A 126 22.78 -10.76 -39.11
N ASN A 127 23.60 -11.69 -39.61
CA ASN A 127 24.88 -11.29 -40.19
C ASN A 127 24.63 -10.50 -41.49
N PRO A 128 25.09 -9.24 -41.62
CA PRO A 128 24.88 -8.45 -42.85
C PRO A 128 25.50 -9.09 -44.11
N TYR A 129 26.51 -9.95 -43.94
CA TYR A 129 27.19 -10.65 -45.03
C TYR A 129 26.55 -12.01 -45.37
N TRP A 130 25.41 -12.35 -44.77
CA TRP A 130 24.70 -13.57 -45.12
C TRP A 130 23.91 -13.37 -46.42
N ASP A 131 24.06 -14.31 -47.35
CA ASP A 131 23.48 -14.31 -48.69
C ASP A 131 22.00 -14.70 -48.74
N GLY A 132 21.37 -14.94 -47.58
CA GLY A 132 19.98 -15.39 -47.50
C GLY A 132 19.78 -16.88 -47.82
N ASN A 133 20.85 -17.60 -48.16
CA ASN A 133 20.76 -19.00 -48.56
C ASN A 133 21.15 -19.96 -47.43
N GLY A 134 20.56 -21.15 -47.47
CA GLY A 134 20.90 -22.26 -46.58
C GLY A 134 19.67 -23.03 -46.11
N ARG A 135 19.84 -24.34 -45.90
CA ARG A 135 18.78 -25.17 -45.31
C ARG A 135 18.58 -24.74 -43.86
N LEU A 136 17.37 -24.27 -43.54
CA LEU A 136 16.95 -23.83 -42.22
C LEU A 136 15.88 -24.78 -41.69
N THR A 137 15.93 -25.09 -40.40
CA THR A 137 14.82 -25.81 -39.75
C THR A 137 13.63 -24.85 -39.53
N PRO A 138 12.41 -25.35 -39.32
CA PRO A 138 11.24 -24.48 -39.09
C PRO A 138 11.46 -23.48 -37.94
N LEU A 139 12.12 -23.92 -36.86
CA LEU A 139 12.47 -23.04 -35.74
C LEU A 139 13.53 -21.99 -36.11
N GLN A 140 14.52 -22.35 -36.91
CA GLN A 140 15.55 -21.42 -37.38
C GLN A 140 14.96 -20.36 -38.31
N GLN A 141 14.03 -20.76 -39.18
CA GLN A 141 13.29 -19.84 -40.05
C GLN A 141 12.48 -18.84 -39.23
N GLN A 142 11.71 -19.32 -38.24
CA GLN A 142 10.96 -18.46 -37.32
C GLN A 142 11.84 -17.46 -36.58
N ILE A 143 13.05 -17.86 -36.17
CA ILE A 143 14.01 -16.95 -35.53
C ILE A 143 14.44 -15.84 -36.50
N ILE A 144 14.76 -16.20 -37.75
CA ILE A 144 15.20 -15.24 -38.78
C ILE A 144 14.07 -14.29 -39.16
N ASP A 145 12.87 -14.80 -39.40
CA ASP A 145 11.69 -13.97 -39.75
C ASP A 145 11.40 -12.96 -38.64
N LEU A 146 11.48 -13.40 -37.39
CA LEU A 146 11.26 -12.56 -36.22
C LEU A 146 12.35 -11.49 -36.05
N LEU A 147 13.61 -11.80 -36.39
CA LEU A 147 14.71 -10.83 -36.42
C LEU A 147 14.57 -9.85 -37.61
N LYS A 148 14.09 -10.30 -38.77
CA LYS A 148 13.81 -9.41 -39.92
C LYS A 148 12.70 -8.41 -39.62
N GLU A 149 11.65 -8.83 -38.92
CA GLU A 149 10.52 -7.96 -38.55
C GLU A 149 10.88 -6.93 -37.48
N ARG A 150 11.70 -7.30 -36.49
CA ARG A 150 11.90 -6.51 -35.26
C ARG A 150 13.32 -5.99 -35.08
N GLY A 151 14.24 -6.35 -35.97
CA GLY A 151 15.67 -6.06 -35.84
C GLY A 151 16.35 -6.90 -34.78
N ASP A 152 17.45 -6.37 -34.24
CA ASP A 152 18.27 -7.00 -33.19
C ASP A 152 17.44 -7.27 -31.94
N LEU A 153 17.50 -8.51 -31.45
CA LEU A 153 16.75 -8.91 -30.26
C LEU A 153 17.63 -9.55 -29.22
N ARG A 154 17.28 -9.27 -27.97
CA ARG A 154 17.84 -9.95 -26.81
C ARG A 154 17.25 -11.34 -26.65
N GLY A 155 18.00 -12.27 -26.07
CA GLY A 155 17.59 -13.66 -25.86
C GLY A 155 16.24 -13.79 -25.16
N ARG A 156 15.98 -12.94 -24.15
CA ARG A 156 14.66 -12.87 -23.48
C ARG A 156 13.53 -12.41 -24.40
N GLN A 157 13.80 -11.42 -25.26
CA GLN A 157 12.82 -10.91 -26.22
C GLN A 157 12.56 -11.94 -27.32
N LEU A 158 13.61 -12.62 -27.81
CA LEU A 158 13.52 -13.71 -28.77
C LEU A 158 12.66 -14.85 -28.21
N GLN A 159 12.93 -15.31 -26.99
CA GLN A 159 12.13 -16.36 -26.34
C GLN A 159 10.66 -15.95 -26.19
N LYS A 160 10.38 -14.71 -25.79
CA LYS A 160 8.99 -14.21 -25.67
C LYS A 160 8.30 -14.10 -27.03
N GLY A 161 9.03 -13.64 -28.05
CA GLY A 161 8.55 -13.55 -29.42
C GLY A 161 8.18 -14.92 -30.01
N LEU A 162 9.08 -15.90 -29.88
CA LEU A 162 8.84 -17.27 -30.32
C LEU A 162 7.65 -17.92 -29.60
N ARG A 163 7.51 -17.71 -28.27
CA ARG A 163 6.33 -18.20 -27.53
C ARG A 163 5.01 -17.59 -28.03
N LYS A 164 5.03 -16.33 -28.47
CA LYS A 164 3.83 -15.67 -29.05
C LYS A 164 3.52 -16.24 -30.44
N ALA A 165 4.54 -16.46 -31.27
CA ALA A 165 4.38 -16.99 -32.62
C ALA A 165 3.93 -18.46 -32.65
N SER A 166 4.43 -19.29 -31.71
CA SER A 166 4.10 -20.72 -31.68
C SER A 166 2.76 -21.05 -31.00
N GLY A 167 2.03 -20.09 -30.43
CA GLY A 167 0.71 -20.29 -29.79
C GLY A 167 0.68 -21.17 -28.53
N LYS A 168 1.76 -21.89 -28.21
CA LYS A 168 1.85 -22.82 -27.08
C LYS A 168 2.48 -22.16 -25.85
N LYS A 169 1.68 -21.97 -24.80
CA LYS A 169 2.11 -21.30 -23.55
C LYS A 169 3.18 -22.05 -22.75
N LYS A 170 3.39 -23.35 -22.96
CA LYS A 170 4.14 -24.23 -22.02
C LYS A 170 5.27 -25.08 -22.62
N GLU A 171 5.49 -25.09 -23.93
CA GLU A 171 6.53 -25.93 -24.53
C GLU A 171 7.91 -25.27 -24.39
N LYS A 172 8.90 -26.04 -23.93
CA LYS A 172 10.28 -25.59 -23.76
C LYS A 172 10.94 -25.54 -25.14
N ILE A 173 10.90 -24.37 -25.79
CA ILE A 173 11.53 -24.16 -27.10
C ILE A 173 13.04 -24.02 -26.89
N ASP A 174 13.83 -24.95 -27.44
CA ASP A 174 15.30 -24.94 -27.39
C ASP A 174 15.92 -23.98 -28.44
N TRP A 175 15.48 -22.72 -28.39
CA TRP A 175 15.96 -21.67 -29.30
C TRP A 175 17.47 -21.43 -29.17
N LYS A 176 18.07 -21.66 -27.99
CA LYS A 176 19.51 -21.46 -27.75
C LYS A 176 20.37 -22.33 -28.66
N THR A 177 19.97 -23.59 -28.87
CA THR A 177 20.69 -24.53 -29.74
C THR A 177 20.59 -24.09 -31.19
N ALA A 178 19.40 -23.70 -31.65
CA ALA A 178 19.18 -23.19 -33.00
C ALA A 178 20.02 -21.93 -33.26
N VAL A 179 20.03 -20.96 -32.34
CA VAL A 179 20.86 -19.75 -32.45
C VAL A 179 22.34 -20.09 -32.48
N ASN A 180 22.82 -21.01 -31.63
CA ASN A 180 24.23 -21.41 -31.63
C ASN A 180 24.64 -22.08 -32.97
N GLN A 181 23.77 -22.89 -33.56
CA GLN A 181 24.02 -23.50 -34.88
C GLN A 181 24.08 -22.44 -36.00
N LEU A 182 23.14 -21.48 -35.99
CA LEU A 182 23.12 -20.39 -36.97
C LEU A 182 24.33 -19.46 -36.82
N ALA A 183 24.74 -19.17 -35.58
CA ALA A 183 25.94 -18.39 -35.31
C ALA A 183 27.22 -19.12 -35.79
N LYS A 184 27.31 -20.44 -35.59
CA LYS A 184 28.45 -21.25 -36.09
C LYS A 184 28.52 -21.24 -37.62
N ARG A 185 27.38 -21.21 -38.30
CA ARG A 185 27.26 -21.08 -39.76
C ARG A 185 27.46 -19.66 -40.27
N LYS A 186 27.78 -18.70 -39.40
CA LYS A 186 27.91 -17.26 -39.71
C LYS A 186 26.63 -16.64 -40.30
N ILE A 187 25.46 -17.22 -40.05
CA ILE A 187 24.17 -16.66 -40.47
C ILE A 187 23.70 -15.57 -39.50
N LEU A 188 23.92 -15.80 -38.20
CA LEU A 188 23.62 -14.84 -37.13
C LEU A 188 24.91 -14.37 -36.44
N ARG A 189 24.91 -13.14 -35.94
CA ARG A 189 25.91 -12.61 -35.00
C ARG A 189 25.34 -12.69 -33.59
N LYS A 190 26.23 -13.04 -32.65
CA LYS A 190 25.89 -13.21 -31.24
C LYS A 190 26.82 -12.33 -30.40
N ALA A 191 26.26 -11.35 -29.71
CA ALA A 191 26.98 -10.53 -28.73
C ALA A 191 26.45 -10.82 -27.32
N THR A 192 27.33 -10.71 -26.32
CA THR A 192 26.90 -10.79 -24.91
C THR A 192 26.75 -9.36 -24.38
N VAL A 193 25.63 -9.08 -23.72
CA VAL A 193 25.37 -7.77 -23.11
C VAL A 193 24.97 -7.96 -21.67
N LEU A 194 25.60 -7.21 -20.77
CA LEU A 194 25.18 -7.08 -19.37
C LEU A 194 24.48 -5.74 -19.20
N ASP A 195 23.22 -5.75 -18.78
CA ASP A 195 22.52 -4.50 -18.47
C ASP A 195 23.04 -3.88 -17.18
N PRO A 196 23.05 -2.54 -17.07
CA PRO A 196 23.30 -1.88 -15.79
C PRO A 196 22.21 -2.24 -14.75
N PRO A 197 22.54 -2.16 -13.45
CA PRO A 197 21.57 -2.38 -12.38
C PRO A 197 20.41 -1.37 -12.49
N ARG A 198 19.18 -1.79 -12.17
CA ARG A 198 18.01 -0.87 -12.12
C ARG A 198 17.43 -0.89 -10.73
N ILE A 199 18.13 -0.30 -9.77
CA ILE A 199 17.59 -0.07 -8.44
C ILE A 199 16.79 1.25 -8.50
N ARG A 200 15.55 1.21 -8.04
CA ARG A 200 14.77 2.43 -7.76
C ARG A 200 14.54 2.49 -6.25
N PRO A 201 14.78 3.63 -5.58
CA PRO A 201 14.53 3.74 -4.15
C PRO A 201 13.06 3.43 -3.84
N LYS A 202 12.82 2.71 -2.73
CA LYS A 202 11.47 2.40 -2.27
C LYS A 202 10.79 3.71 -1.84
N LYS A 203 9.78 4.14 -2.59
CA LYS A 203 8.91 5.25 -2.20
C LYS A 203 7.79 4.72 -1.32
N ILE A 204 7.69 5.23 -0.10
CA ILE A 204 6.59 4.94 0.82
C ILE A 204 5.66 6.15 0.81
N ARG A 205 4.35 5.91 0.76
CA ARG A 205 3.36 6.98 0.86
C ARG A 205 3.08 7.22 2.34
N THR A 206 3.35 8.42 2.82
CA THR A 206 3.06 8.88 4.18
C THR A 206 2.03 10.00 4.11
N ALA A 207 1.24 10.16 5.17
CA ALA A 207 0.30 11.26 5.34
C ALA A 207 0.48 11.82 6.75
N GLU A 208 0.28 13.12 6.90
CA GLU A 208 0.35 13.85 8.17
C GLU A 208 -0.86 14.78 8.25
N LEU A 209 -1.48 14.86 9.42
CA LEU A 209 -2.60 15.75 9.67
C LEU A 209 -2.10 17.16 9.96
N ILE A 210 -2.34 18.09 9.03
CA ILE A 210 -1.93 19.50 9.17
C ILE A 210 -2.96 20.31 10.01
N ALA A 211 -4.19 19.80 10.13
CA ALA A 211 -5.25 20.49 10.84
C ALA A 211 -5.07 20.38 12.37
N SER A 212 -5.35 21.47 13.09
CA SER A 212 -5.36 21.47 14.55
C SER A 212 -6.58 20.72 15.12
N ASP A 213 -6.44 20.16 16.32
CA ASP A 213 -7.49 19.40 17.01
C ASP A 213 -8.82 20.16 17.11
N ARG A 214 -8.77 21.48 17.37
CA ARG A 214 -9.98 22.33 17.42
C ARG A 214 -10.70 22.38 16.09
N ARG A 215 -9.96 22.48 14.99
CA ARG A 215 -10.54 22.49 13.64
C ARG A 215 -11.14 21.12 13.30
N VAL A 216 -10.49 20.05 13.74
CA VAL A 216 -11.00 18.68 13.55
C VAL A 216 -12.30 18.48 14.31
N GLN A 217 -12.35 18.84 15.60
CA GLN A 217 -13.55 18.71 16.43
C GLN A 217 -14.77 19.43 15.87
N ASN A 218 -14.58 20.63 15.29
CA ASN A 218 -15.69 21.39 14.70
C ASN A 218 -16.21 20.77 13.38
N VAL A 219 -15.32 20.14 12.61
CA VAL A 219 -15.67 19.59 11.29
C VAL A 219 -16.24 18.18 11.41
N VAL A 220 -15.78 17.38 12.39
CA VAL A 220 -16.15 15.96 12.56
C VAL A 220 -17.68 15.72 12.57
N PRO A 221 -18.50 16.48 13.32
CA PRO A 221 -19.96 16.28 13.33
C PRO A 221 -20.65 16.54 11.99
N HIS A 222 -19.98 17.28 11.10
CA HIS A 222 -20.49 17.70 9.80
C HIS A 222 -19.89 16.89 8.63
N LEU A 223 -19.00 15.93 8.90
CA LEU A 223 -18.37 15.10 7.86
C LEU A 223 -19.37 14.15 7.20
N GLY A 224 -19.21 13.95 5.89
CA GLY A 224 -19.99 13.00 5.10
C GLY A 224 -21.18 13.62 4.38
N ARG A 225 -22.26 12.86 4.22
CA ARG A 225 -23.49 13.29 3.54
C ARG A 225 -24.40 14.04 4.51
N ALA A 226 -25.15 15.02 4.00
CA ALA A 226 -26.18 15.69 4.78
C ALA A 226 -27.28 14.69 5.19
N ASN A 227 -27.66 14.69 6.47
CA ASN A 227 -28.70 13.82 7.00
C ASN A 227 -29.45 14.56 8.11
N LYS A 228 -30.77 14.75 7.92
CA LYS A 228 -31.62 15.50 8.86
C LYS A 228 -31.74 14.85 10.24
N GLN A 229 -31.71 13.51 10.31
CA GLN A 229 -31.68 12.80 11.59
C GLN A 229 -30.38 13.06 12.36
N ALA A 230 -29.26 13.20 11.64
CA ALA A 230 -27.98 13.53 12.24
C ALA A 230 -27.93 14.99 12.71
N ASP A 231 -28.59 15.90 11.97
CA ASP A 231 -28.74 17.30 12.37
C ASP A 231 -29.59 17.45 13.65
N VAL A 232 -30.67 16.66 13.81
CA VAL A 232 -31.46 16.62 15.06
C VAL A 232 -30.63 16.13 16.24
N LEU A 233 -29.88 15.03 16.08
CA LEU A 233 -29.01 14.53 17.14
C LEU A 233 -27.88 15.50 17.50
N LEU A 234 -27.35 16.24 16.52
CA LEU A 234 -26.34 17.28 16.75
C LEU A 234 -26.94 18.46 17.51
N PHE A 235 -28.12 18.92 17.12
CA PHE A 235 -28.83 20.01 17.81
C PHE A 235 -29.11 19.67 19.27
N LEU A 236 -29.59 18.45 19.56
CA LEU A 236 -29.84 18.00 20.93
C LEU A 236 -28.55 17.83 21.75
N LEU A 237 -27.40 17.60 21.11
CA LEU A 237 -26.11 17.50 21.79
C LEU A 237 -25.51 18.89 22.12
N GLU A 238 -25.78 19.89 21.27
CA GLU A 238 -25.30 21.27 21.43
C GLU A 238 -26.26 22.16 22.23
N SER A 239 -27.52 21.76 22.37
CA SER A 239 -28.54 22.48 23.14
C SER A 239 -28.21 22.48 24.65
N ASP A 240 -28.23 23.67 25.26
CA ASP A 240 -28.13 23.82 26.72
C ASP A 240 -29.42 23.42 27.45
N ASP A 241 -30.55 23.40 26.74
CA ASP A 241 -31.84 22.92 27.25
C ASP A 241 -31.88 21.39 27.15
N PRO A 242 -32.08 20.65 28.26
CA PRO A 242 -32.21 19.19 28.25
C PRO A 242 -33.54 18.67 27.68
N LEU A 243 -34.56 19.54 27.57
CA LEU A 243 -35.91 19.20 27.07
C LEU A 243 -36.43 20.25 26.07
N PRO A 244 -35.73 20.49 24.95
CA PRO A 244 -36.16 21.46 23.96
C PRO A 244 -37.51 21.09 23.36
N GLN A 245 -38.30 22.12 23.06
CA GLN A 245 -39.60 21.97 22.40
C GLN A 245 -39.44 21.33 21.02
N GLU A 246 -40.32 20.41 20.68
CA GLU A 246 -40.31 19.69 19.41
C GLU A 246 -40.38 20.63 18.19
N THR A 247 -41.19 21.69 18.28
CA THR A 247 -41.31 22.73 17.26
C THR A 247 -39.99 23.46 17.01
N ALA A 248 -39.27 23.84 18.08
CA ALA A 248 -37.99 24.53 17.98
C ALA A 248 -36.91 23.65 17.33
N VAL A 249 -36.90 22.34 17.63
CA VAL A 249 -35.96 21.39 17.02
C VAL A 249 -36.24 21.21 15.52
N LEU A 250 -37.51 21.11 15.13
CA LEU A 250 -37.92 20.97 13.72
C LEU A 250 -37.57 22.23 12.91
N GLU A 251 -37.82 23.43 13.46
CA GLU A 251 -37.47 24.69 12.82
C GLU A 251 -35.95 24.88 12.65
N ALA A 252 -35.17 24.56 13.68
CA ALA A 252 -33.72 24.74 13.66
C ALA A 252 -33.02 23.76 12.69
N THR A 253 -33.51 22.52 12.59
CA THR A 253 -32.87 21.45 11.82
C THR A 253 -33.45 21.31 10.41
N GLY A 254 -34.66 21.83 10.19
CA GLY A 254 -35.45 21.58 8.98
C GLY A 254 -35.83 20.12 8.80
N ALA A 255 -35.89 19.36 9.89
CA ALA A 255 -36.39 18.00 9.91
C ALA A 255 -37.93 17.98 9.78
N GLN A 256 -38.47 16.79 9.53
CA GLN A 256 -39.91 16.54 9.41
C GLN A 256 -40.28 15.43 10.41
N ASP A 257 -41.57 15.31 10.74
CA ASP A 257 -42.06 14.39 11.78
C ASP A 257 -41.61 12.93 11.57
N HIS A 258 -41.62 12.44 10.32
CA HIS A 258 -41.13 11.09 9.99
C HIS A 258 -39.65 10.85 10.35
N HIS A 259 -38.82 11.89 10.41
CA HIS A 259 -37.43 11.77 10.86
C HIS A 259 -37.35 11.60 12.38
N LEU A 260 -38.28 12.20 13.13
CA LEU A 260 -38.38 12.04 14.59
C LEU A 260 -38.95 10.67 14.94
N GLU A 261 -40.00 10.23 14.26
CA GLU A 261 -40.58 8.88 14.41
C GLU A 261 -39.50 7.80 14.23
N GLN A 262 -38.71 7.88 13.15
CA GLN A 262 -37.65 6.90 12.92
C GLN A 262 -36.53 6.95 13.97
N LEU A 263 -36.21 8.13 14.51
CA LEU A 263 -35.23 8.26 15.60
C LEU A 263 -35.77 7.69 16.92
N GLU A 264 -37.07 7.79 17.17
CA GLU A 264 -37.76 7.23 18.33
C GLU A 264 -37.89 5.71 18.24
N GLU A 265 -38.28 5.17 17.07
CA GLU A 265 -38.32 3.73 16.81
C GLU A 265 -36.94 3.08 17.01
N ASP A 266 -35.89 3.76 16.58
CA ASP A 266 -34.51 3.33 16.78
C ASP A 266 -34.00 3.53 18.22
N GLY A 267 -34.82 4.07 19.12
CA GLY A 267 -34.50 4.31 20.53
C GLY A 267 -33.43 5.38 20.76
N ARG A 268 -33.28 6.34 19.84
CA ARG A 268 -32.23 7.36 19.87
C ARG A 268 -32.67 8.66 20.54
N ILE A 269 -33.96 8.99 20.44
CA ILE A 269 -34.60 10.12 21.11
C ILE A 269 -35.80 9.63 21.91
N SER A 270 -36.20 10.38 22.93
CA SER A 270 -37.43 10.17 23.67
C SER A 270 -38.33 11.40 23.50
N ARG A 271 -39.55 11.18 22.99
CA ARG A 271 -40.59 12.22 22.88
C ARG A 271 -41.44 12.20 24.14
N THR A 272 -41.55 13.36 24.78
CA THR A 272 -42.56 13.57 25.82
C THR A 272 -43.74 14.30 25.17
N PRO A 273 -44.95 13.69 25.13
CA PRO A 273 -46.10 14.32 24.49
C PRO A 273 -46.48 15.59 25.25
N ALA A 274 -47.14 16.52 24.55
CA ALA A 274 -47.66 17.72 25.20
C ALA A 274 -48.66 17.33 26.31
N GLN A 275 -48.49 17.89 27.50
CA GLN A 275 -49.35 17.64 28.64
C GLN A 275 -49.98 18.94 29.12
N THR A 276 -51.24 18.88 29.54
CA THR A 276 -51.90 20.00 30.21
C THR A 276 -52.16 19.58 31.64
N THR A 277 -51.40 20.18 32.56
CA THR A 277 -51.52 19.93 33.99
C THR A 277 -52.55 20.88 34.58
N ILE A 278 -53.56 20.32 35.24
CA ILE A 278 -54.67 21.06 35.82
C ILE A 278 -54.39 21.22 37.32
N LEU A 279 -54.14 22.45 37.76
CA LEU A 279 -53.85 22.78 39.15
C LEU A 279 -55.10 23.40 39.82
N PRO A 280 -55.60 22.85 40.93
CA PRO A 280 -56.71 23.46 41.64
C PRO A 280 -56.25 24.71 42.40
N THR A 281 -56.95 25.83 42.23
CA THR A 281 -56.68 27.05 43.02
C THR A 281 -57.34 26.95 44.39
N GLY A 282 -56.89 27.76 45.37
CA GLY A 282 -57.37 27.71 46.77
C GLY A 282 -58.86 28.05 46.98
N LYS A 283 -59.65 28.27 45.92
CA LYS A 283 -61.09 28.53 45.99
C LYS A 283 -61.87 27.21 45.92
N GLN A 284 -62.76 26.98 46.90
CA GLN A 284 -63.60 25.79 46.92
C GLN A 284 -64.87 26.00 46.05
N PRO A 285 -65.20 25.09 45.12
CA PRO A 285 -66.42 25.17 44.32
C PRO A 285 -67.66 24.74 45.11
N ARG A 286 -68.86 25.02 44.57
CA ARG A 286 -70.16 24.57 45.12
C ARG A 286 -70.19 23.04 45.30
N ALA A 287 -70.93 22.57 46.31
CA ALA A 287 -70.96 21.19 46.82
C ALA A 287 -71.09 20.08 45.75
N GLU A 288 -71.80 20.33 44.65
CA GLU A 288 -71.99 19.37 43.55
C GLU A 288 -70.71 19.08 42.75
N ARG A 289 -69.72 19.98 42.77
CA ARG A 289 -68.43 19.84 42.05
C ARG A 289 -67.25 19.52 42.96
N ALA A 290 -67.48 19.47 44.27
CA ALA A 290 -66.45 19.17 45.28
C ALA A 290 -65.87 17.74 45.14
N ALA A 291 -66.61 16.82 44.52
CA ALA A 291 -66.17 15.45 44.26
C ALA A 291 -64.98 15.36 43.27
N LEU A 292 -64.80 16.36 42.39
CA LEU A 292 -63.66 16.44 41.47
C LEU A 292 -62.36 16.85 42.17
N LEU A 293 -62.46 17.55 43.30
CA LEU A 293 -61.32 18.09 44.06
C LEU A 293 -61.00 17.31 45.34
N SER A 294 -61.86 16.36 45.74
CA SER A 294 -61.69 15.57 46.97
C SER A 294 -60.64 14.47 46.84
N HIS A 295 -60.25 14.11 45.63
CA HIS A 295 -59.15 13.19 45.38
C HIS A 295 -57.89 13.99 45.06
N ARG A 296 -57.05 14.27 46.07
CA ARG A 296 -55.67 14.72 45.81
C ARG A 296 -54.90 13.56 45.21
N ARG A 297 -54.94 13.44 43.88
CA ARG A 297 -54.11 12.49 43.13
C ARG A 297 -52.78 13.15 42.82
N SER A 298 -51.73 12.34 42.69
CA SER A 298 -50.38 12.85 42.46
C SER A 298 -50.34 13.62 41.13
N PRO A 299 -49.41 14.59 40.95
CA PRO A 299 -49.22 15.27 39.67
C PRO A 299 -48.94 14.32 38.49
N LEU A 300 -48.60 13.06 38.77
CA LEU A 300 -48.29 11.99 37.82
C LEU A 300 -49.49 11.09 37.48
N ASP A 301 -50.62 11.23 38.18
CA ASP A 301 -51.83 10.47 37.86
C ASP A 301 -52.54 11.13 36.68
N LEU A 302 -52.39 10.55 35.49
CA LEU A 302 -53.12 10.94 34.29
C LEU A 302 -54.62 10.99 34.60
N LEU A 303 -55.15 12.21 34.66
CA LEU A 303 -56.57 12.48 34.74
C LEU A 303 -57.19 12.11 33.38
N THR A 304 -57.61 10.85 33.20
CA THR A 304 -58.60 10.50 32.19
C THR A 304 -59.96 11.03 32.65
N ILE A 305 -60.11 12.35 32.66
CA ILE A 305 -61.39 12.97 32.97
C ILE A 305 -62.29 12.75 31.76
N HIS A 306 -63.32 11.92 31.91
CA HIS A 306 -64.46 11.85 30.98
C HIS A 306 -65.35 13.11 31.08
N THR A 307 -64.77 14.29 31.30
CA THR A 307 -65.49 15.57 31.32
C THR A 307 -65.28 16.30 30.01
N SER A 308 -66.36 16.88 29.49
CA SER A 308 -66.35 17.77 28.34
C SER A 308 -65.33 18.92 28.52
N GLN A 309 -64.57 19.24 27.47
CA GLN A 309 -63.62 20.37 27.43
C GLN A 309 -64.28 21.71 27.83
N SER A 310 -65.58 21.87 27.56
CA SER A 310 -66.35 23.03 27.98
C SER A 310 -66.44 23.21 29.50
N THR A 311 -66.46 22.12 30.26
CA THR A 311 -66.50 22.16 31.73
C THR A 311 -65.18 22.63 32.32
N ILE A 312 -64.05 22.22 31.72
CA ILE A 312 -62.71 22.64 32.13
C ILE A 312 -62.52 24.13 31.83
N HIS A 313 -62.91 24.57 30.63
CA HIS A 313 -62.84 25.98 30.24
C HIS A 313 -63.67 26.89 31.15
N ASN A 314 -64.87 26.46 31.55
CA ASN A 314 -65.72 27.23 32.47
C ASN A 314 -65.13 27.32 33.88
N LEU A 315 -64.48 26.26 34.38
CA LEU A 315 -63.84 26.25 35.70
C LEU A 315 -62.56 27.10 35.75
N GLU A 316 -61.82 27.15 34.64
CA GLU A 316 -60.69 28.06 34.44
C GLU A 316 -61.17 29.52 34.37
N ALA A 317 -62.22 29.82 33.60
CA ALA A 317 -62.80 31.16 33.49
C ALA A 317 -63.36 31.70 34.82
N GLU A 318 -63.92 30.82 35.67
CA GLU A 318 -64.37 31.18 37.02
C GLU A 318 -63.22 31.21 38.06
N GLY A 319 -62.00 30.81 37.68
CA GLY A 319 -60.79 30.90 38.48
C GLY A 319 -60.62 29.83 39.55
N PHE A 320 -61.26 28.66 39.39
CA PHE A 320 -61.16 27.50 40.29
C PHE A 320 -59.99 26.56 39.95
N ILE A 321 -59.45 26.70 38.75
CA ILE A 321 -58.42 25.85 38.17
C ILE A 321 -57.45 26.74 37.40
N GLU A 322 -56.17 26.43 37.46
CA GLU A 322 -55.11 26.97 36.61
C GLU A 322 -54.60 25.86 35.69
N SER A 323 -54.52 26.12 34.39
CA SER A 323 -53.96 25.17 33.43
C SER A 323 -52.50 25.53 33.14
N LEU A 324 -51.60 24.55 33.29
CA LEU A 324 -50.19 24.67 32.94
C LEU A 324 -49.95 23.81 31.71
N GLN A 325 -49.60 24.44 30.60
CA GLN A 325 -49.33 23.76 29.34
C GLN A 325 -47.83 23.44 29.24
N GLU A 326 -47.50 22.15 29.19
CA GLU A 326 -46.16 21.67 28.89
C GLU A 326 -46.14 21.22 27.42
N PRO A 327 -45.44 21.94 26.53
CA PRO A 327 -45.37 21.59 25.12
C PRO A 327 -44.60 20.28 24.91
N ALA A 328 -44.81 19.63 23.76
CA ALA A 328 -44.08 18.41 23.42
C ALA A 328 -42.57 18.69 23.40
N SER A 329 -41.80 17.88 24.14
CA SER A 329 -40.36 18.06 24.30
C SER A 329 -39.59 16.82 23.86
N LEU A 330 -38.39 17.05 23.33
CA LEU A 330 -37.48 16.00 22.88
C LEU A 330 -36.30 15.87 23.83
N SER A 331 -35.83 14.66 24.09
CA SER A 331 -34.57 14.41 24.80
C SER A 331 -33.76 13.29 24.13
N LEU A 332 -32.45 13.29 24.40
CA LEU A 332 -31.59 12.18 23.98
C LEU A 332 -31.85 10.95 24.85
N ALA A 333 -32.26 9.85 24.23
CA ALA A 333 -32.38 8.56 24.92
C ALA A 333 -31.01 7.86 25.07
N ILE A 334 -30.01 8.30 24.30
CA ILE A 334 -28.66 7.74 24.25
C ILE A 334 -27.67 8.66 25.01
N PRO A 335 -26.66 8.09 25.71
CA PRO A 335 -25.63 8.90 26.37
C PRO A 335 -24.88 9.83 25.39
N PRO A 336 -24.54 11.08 25.79
CA PRO A 336 -23.87 12.07 24.92
C PRO A 336 -22.60 11.56 24.23
N LYS A 337 -21.84 10.69 24.91
CA LYS A 337 -20.60 10.09 24.39
C LYS A 337 -20.81 9.20 23.14
N GLN A 338 -22.01 8.67 22.95
CA GLN A 338 -22.35 7.78 21.83
C GLN A 338 -23.06 8.51 20.69
N VAL A 339 -23.46 9.78 20.88
CA VAL A 339 -24.20 10.55 19.87
C VAL A 339 -23.34 10.83 18.64
N LEU A 340 -22.06 11.20 18.83
CA LEU A 340 -21.15 11.54 17.75
C LEU A 340 -20.85 10.34 16.82
N SER A 341 -20.67 9.14 17.36
CA SER A 341 -20.50 7.94 16.54
C SER A 341 -21.76 7.62 15.73
N ARG A 342 -22.94 7.90 16.28
CA ARG A 342 -24.22 7.69 15.60
C ARG A 342 -24.48 8.73 14.49
N ILE A 343 -24.08 9.99 14.70
CA ILE A 343 -24.06 11.04 13.69
C ILE A 343 -23.17 10.60 12.51
N LEU A 344 -21.96 10.14 12.79
CA LEU A 344 -21.03 9.69 11.74
C LEU A 344 -21.53 8.47 10.95
N GLN A 345 -22.24 7.55 11.61
CA GLN A 345 -22.90 6.43 10.93
C GLN A 345 -24.02 6.91 9.99
N LEU A 346 -24.90 7.79 10.48
CA LEU A 346 -25.99 8.37 9.69
C LEU A 346 -25.50 9.16 8.46
N ARG A 347 -24.33 9.80 8.59
CA ARG A 347 -23.68 10.56 7.49
C ARG A 347 -22.76 9.72 6.59
N GLN A 348 -22.61 8.41 6.84
CA GLN A 348 -21.68 7.51 6.13
C GLN A 348 -20.21 7.99 6.20
N ALA A 349 -19.80 8.55 7.34
CA ALA A 349 -18.51 9.20 7.54
C ALA A 349 -17.55 8.44 8.49
N THR A 350 -17.86 7.19 8.82
CA THR A 350 -17.06 6.37 9.76
C THR A 350 -15.60 6.29 9.33
N THR A 351 -15.32 6.06 8.05
CA THR A 351 -13.95 5.99 7.52
C THR A 351 -13.17 7.30 7.70
N TYR A 352 -13.82 8.46 7.60
CA TYR A 352 -13.15 9.74 7.82
C TYR A 352 -12.77 9.93 9.29
N HIS A 353 -13.65 9.51 10.20
CA HIS A 353 -13.37 9.54 11.64
C HIS A 353 -12.23 8.57 12.01
N ASP A 354 -12.24 7.36 11.46
CA ASP A 354 -11.17 6.38 11.69
C ASP A 354 -9.81 6.91 11.22
N ILE A 355 -9.77 7.56 10.05
CA ILE A 355 -8.56 8.21 9.52
C ILE A 355 -8.08 9.34 10.44
N LEU A 356 -8.99 10.19 10.91
CA LEU A 356 -8.66 11.30 11.81
C LEU A 356 -8.26 10.85 13.23
N THR A 357 -8.61 9.63 13.62
CA THR A 357 -8.20 9.05 14.91
C THR A 357 -6.84 8.35 14.79
N LEU A 358 -6.47 7.92 13.58
CA LEU A 358 -5.19 7.23 13.29
C LEU A 358 -4.03 8.18 13.00
N LEU A 359 -4.32 9.36 12.46
CA LEU A 359 -3.35 10.43 12.20
C LEU A 359 -3.24 11.34 13.41
#